data_AF-A0A948EUI7-F1
#
_entry.id   AF-A0A948EUI7-F1
#
_cell.length_a   1.000
_cell.length_b   1.000
_cell.length_c   1.000
_cell.angle_alpha   90.00
_cell.angle_beta   90.00
_cell.angle_gamma   90.00
#
_symmetry.space_group_name_H-M   'P 1'
#
loop_
_entity.id
_entity.type
_entity.pdbx_description
1 polymer ?
#
loop_
_entity_poly.entity_id
_entity_poly.type
_entity_poly.pdbx_seq_one_letter_code
_entity_poly.pdbx_strand_id
1 'polypeptide(L)'
;YPPSSKGDGGDLATSAPAQPSAKSPPSPPLEKGGATQAPDPFERLAQQSTDLERMGRRAALDPIPAALDAAAAAALGAEVRRLLAAKESLAGRDLAGANLAGIALVGADLRGTLLERADLSGADLSGANLAGAVLTGADFSNARLDGAHLDDAGCNRLNARGASLKNIQGARLLAIKACLAEADLTGARLEKLVAHQADLRGACLDAAELPGALLLEVQAAGSRWRGAKLDKAVFYKAELAAADFSGATLQSCVFAEAQAAASRWRGARMEKCFFIAGDFTAADLSEAQATACGWRDGELRGANLAGGRYTQCDFTGARLHRAILSNAHLTACILQRSHLEGCVGDGLDLFQAQARMADFSAADLREARFMQADLAQTCFRHAQLDRARHLPAGVRT
;
A
#
# COMPACT_ATOMS: atom_id res chain seq x y z
N TYR A 1 7.55 26.79 95.22
CA TYR A 1 8.87 27.36 94.84
C TYR A 1 9.59 26.31 93.98
N PRO A 2 9.99 26.65 92.73
CA PRO A 2 10.39 25.69 91.68
C PRO A 2 11.94 25.46 91.73
N PRO A 3 12.66 24.90 90.72
CA PRO A 3 12.27 24.37 89.40
C PRO A 3 12.94 23.02 88.98
N SER A 4 12.56 22.47 87.82
CA SER A 4 13.46 22.12 86.68
C SER A 4 13.16 20.82 85.92
N SER A 5 13.32 20.94 84.60
CA SER A 5 13.79 19.96 83.59
C SER A 5 12.85 18.89 82.99
N LYS A 6 12.73 19.02 81.65
CA LYS A 6 12.87 18.05 80.55
C LYS A 6 12.33 16.62 80.72
N GLY A 7 11.60 16.17 79.68
CA GLY A 7 11.79 14.84 79.10
C GLY A 7 10.51 14.04 78.87
N ASP A 8 10.07 14.04 77.61
CA ASP A 8 9.22 13.09 76.87
C ASP A 8 8.51 11.94 77.59
N GLY A 9 7.22 11.81 77.25
CA GLY A 9 6.55 10.51 77.23
C GLY A 9 5.03 10.59 77.36
N GLY A 10 4.33 10.16 76.32
CA GLY A 10 3.03 9.49 76.45
C GLY A 10 1.77 10.37 76.35
N ASP A 11 1.02 10.11 75.29
CA ASP A 11 -0.44 10.06 75.21
C ASP A 11 -1.27 11.23 75.74
N LEU A 12 -1.81 12.02 74.81
CA LEU A 12 -3.21 12.46 74.90
C LEU A 12 -3.88 12.37 73.53
N ALA A 13 -4.85 11.45 73.48
CA ALA A 13 -5.84 11.34 72.44
C ALA A 13 -6.59 12.68 72.22
N THR A 14 -6.76 13.05 70.96
CA THR A 14 -7.94 13.81 70.54
C THR A 14 -8.55 13.16 69.31
N SER A 15 -9.83 12.83 69.49
CA SER A 15 -10.76 12.25 68.55
C SER A 15 -10.93 13.10 67.28
N ALA A 16 -10.88 12.45 66.13
CA ALA A 16 -11.56 12.91 64.91
C ALA A 16 -12.29 11.71 64.27
N PRO A 17 -13.57 11.89 63.87
CA PRO A 17 -14.42 10.80 63.40
C PRO A 17 -14.10 10.35 61.97
N ALA A 18 -14.50 9.12 61.66
CA ALA A 18 -14.26 8.39 60.43
C ALA A 18 -14.52 9.20 59.13
N GLN A 19 -13.58 9.10 58.20
CA GLN A 19 -13.77 9.53 56.81
C GLN A 19 -14.86 8.65 56.14
N PRO A 20 -15.91 9.24 55.54
CA PRO A 20 -16.78 8.51 54.64
C PRO A 20 -16.06 8.26 53.31
N SER A 21 -16.15 7.04 52.82
CA SER A 21 -15.70 6.62 51.50
C SER A 21 -16.32 7.50 50.40
N ALA A 22 -15.48 8.17 49.62
CA ALA A 22 -15.92 8.88 48.43
C ALA A 22 -16.40 7.84 47.39
N LYS A 23 -17.73 7.69 47.31
CA LYS A 23 -18.40 7.00 46.20
C LYS A 23 -18.05 7.72 44.90
N SER A 24 -17.59 6.95 43.92
CA SER A 24 -17.40 7.40 42.54
C SER A 24 -18.70 8.03 42.00
N PRO A 25 -18.62 9.13 41.21
CA PRO A 25 -19.82 9.74 40.64
C PRO A 25 -20.53 8.77 39.68
N PRO A 26 -21.87 8.78 39.61
CA PRO A 26 -22.62 7.91 38.71
C PRO A 26 -22.34 8.26 37.25
N SER A 27 -22.13 7.23 36.44
CA SER A 27 -21.99 7.35 34.98
C SER A 27 -23.21 8.06 34.38
N PRO A 28 -23.03 8.98 33.41
CA PRO A 28 -24.15 9.64 32.77
C PRO A 28 -25.01 8.63 31.97
N PRO A 29 -26.31 8.92 31.76
CA PRO A 29 -27.22 7.99 31.10
C PRO A 29 -26.83 7.76 29.64
N LEU A 30 -27.02 6.53 29.16
CA LEU A 30 -26.89 6.16 27.75
C LEU A 30 -27.94 6.91 26.92
N GLU A 31 -27.55 8.05 26.32
CA GLU A 31 -28.33 8.67 25.26
C GLU A 31 -28.28 7.78 24.01
N LYS A 32 -29.46 7.32 23.58
CA LYS A 32 -29.68 6.79 22.23
C LYS A 32 -29.65 7.96 21.24
N GLY A 33 -28.46 8.49 20.98
CA GLY A 33 -28.20 9.48 19.94
C GLY A 33 -27.73 8.77 18.66
N GLY A 34 -28.41 9.00 17.54
CA GLY A 34 -28.02 8.51 16.23
C GLY A 34 -26.59 8.97 15.90
N ALA A 35 -25.67 8.01 15.83
CA ALA A 35 -24.31 8.28 15.39
C ALA A 35 -24.35 8.76 13.94
N THR A 36 -24.20 10.07 13.73
CA THR A 36 -23.52 10.54 12.53
C THR A 36 -22.06 10.12 12.71
N GLN A 37 -21.74 8.89 12.28
CA GLN A 37 -20.36 8.43 12.16
C GLN A 37 -19.63 9.49 11.34
N ALA A 38 -18.53 10.02 11.87
CA ALA A 38 -17.61 10.76 11.03
C ALA A 38 -17.30 9.88 9.81
N PRO A 39 -17.37 10.43 8.58
CA PRO A 39 -17.16 9.61 7.39
C PRO A 39 -15.82 8.92 7.54
N ASP A 40 -15.83 7.63 7.23
CA ASP A 40 -14.66 6.77 7.30
C ASP A 40 -13.47 7.52 6.66
N PRO A 41 -12.28 7.59 7.28
CA PRO A 41 -11.07 8.09 6.62
C PRO A 41 -10.92 7.59 5.15
N PHE A 42 -11.44 6.40 4.84
CA PHE A 42 -11.50 5.84 3.48
C PHE A 42 -12.65 6.38 2.62
N GLU A 43 -13.81 6.69 3.18
CA GLU A 43 -14.83 7.53 2.50
C GLU A 43 -14.26 8.90 2.18
N ARG A 44 -13.41 9.48 3.05
CA ARG A 44 -12.73 10.76 2.75
C ARG A 44 -11.69 10.62 1.64
N LEU A 45 -10.98 9.50 1.54
CA LEU A 45 -10.07 9.22 0.41
C LEU A 45 -10.84 8.93 -0.89
N ALA A 46 -11.98 8.23 -0.83
CA ALA A 46 -12.87 8.00 -1.97
C ALA A 46 -13.57 9.30 -2.40
N GLN A 47 -13.95 10.16 -1.45
CA GLN A 47 -14.49 11.49 -1.70
C GLN A 47 -13.42 12.42 -2.27
N GLN A 48 -12.18 12.37 -1.76
CA GLN A 48 -11.03 13.06 -2.33
C GLN A 48 -10.70 12.55 -3.73
N SER A 49 -10.79 11.24 -3.98
CA SER A 49 -10.69 10.66 -5.32
C SER A 49 -11.80 11.17 -6.23
N THR A 50 -13.04 11.20 -5.77
CA THR A 50 -14.19 11.75 -6.52
C THR A 50 -14.03 13.25 -6.77
N ASP A 51 -13.47 14.00 -5.84
CA ASP A 51 -13.17 15.41 -5.98
C ASP A 51 -11.95 15.64 -6.90
N LEU A 52 -10.97 14.74 -6.90
CA LEU A 52 -9.88 14.67 -7.86
C LEU A 52 -10.37 14.25 -9.25
N GLU A 53 -11.37 13.38 -9.36
CA GLU A 53 -12.06 13.08 -10.60
C GLU A 53 -12.82 14.30 -11.10
N ARG A 54 -13.45 15.08 -10.20
CA ARG A 54 -14.11 16.35 -10.56
C ARG A 54 -13.09 17.41 -10.96
N MET A 55 -11.91 17.44 -10.35
CA MET A 55 -10.80 18.30 -10.73
C MET A 55 -10.16 17.86 -12.06
N GLY A 56 -10.00 16.56 -12.28
CA GLY A 56 -9.56 15.98 -13.55
C GLY A 56 -10.59 16.19 -14.68
N ARG A 57 -11.88 16.17 -14.35
CA ARG A 57 -12.97 16.60 -15.25
C ARG A 57 -12.98 18.12 -15.50
N ARG A 58 -12.42 18.93 -14.60
CA ARG A 58 -12.22 20.38 -14.81
C ARG A 58 -10.96 20.69 -15.62
N ALA A 59 -9.96 19.81 -15.57
CA ALA A 59 -8.75 19.89 -16.41
C ALA A 59 -8.98 19.32 -17.83
N ALA A 60 -9.94 18.41 -18.00
CA ALA A 60 -10.50 18.09 -19.29
C ALA A 60 -11.40 19.26 -19.75
N LEU A 61 -10.88 20.13 -20.60
CA LEU A 61 -11.67 21.11 -21.34
C LEU A 61 -12.80 20.36 -22.10
N ASP A 62 -14.06 20.61 -21.71
CA ASP A 62 -15.26 20.30 -22.50
C ASP A 62 -15.40 18.82 -22.97
N PRO A 63 -16.50 18.39 -23.63
CA PRO A 63 -16.53 17.06 -24.24
C PRO A 63 -15.32 16.90 -25.18
N ILE A 64 -14.54 15.84 -24.96
CA ILE A 64 -13.33 15.51 -25.74
C ILE A 64 -13.62 15.72 -27.24
N PRO A 65 -12.95 16.67 -27.92
CA PRO A 65 -13.23 17.05 -29.30
C PRO A 65 -13.30 15.84 -30.22
N ALA A 66 -14.23 15.86 -31.18
CA ALA A 66 -14.37 14.77 -32.15
C ALA A 66 -13.02 14.46 -32.82
N ALA A 67 -12.76 13.16 -33.08
CA ALA A 67 -11.53 12.74 -33.72
C ALA A 67 -11.35 13.49 -35.05
N LEU A 68 -10.15 14.00 -35.31
CA LEU A 68 -9.80 14.58 -36.60
C LEU A 68 -9.94 13.53 -37.71
N ASP A 69 -10.26 13.99 -38.92
CA ASP A 69 -10.10 13.13 -40.08
C ASP A 69 -8.61 12.81 -40.33
N ALA A 70 -8.36 11.73 -41.07
CA ALA A 70 -7.02 11.23 -41.30
C ALA A 70 -6.11 12.25 -42.02
N ALA A 71 -6.66 13.12 -42.87
CA ALA A 71 -5.89 14.10 -43.61
C ALA A 71 -5.43 15.25 -42.70
N ALA A 72 -6.34 15.77 -41.86
CA ALA A 72 -6.02 16.79 -40.86
C ALA A 72 -5.02 16.27 -39.82
N ALA A 73 -5.22 15.05 -39.31
CA ALA A 73 -4.29 14.40 -38.38
C ALA A 73 -2.88 14.25 -38.99
N ALA A 74 -2.79 13.83 -40.25
CA ALA A 74 -1.52 13.69 -40.96
C ALA A 74 -0.85 15.05 -41.26
N ALA A 75 -1.64 16.09 -41.55
CA ALA A 75 -1.12 17.45 -41.76
C ALA A 75 -0.47 18.02 -40.49
N LEU A 76 -1.10 17.82 -39.32
CA LEU A 76 -0.49 18.16 -38.03
C LEU A 76 0.81 17.38 -37.79
N GLY A 77 0.85 16.09 -38.12
CA GLY A 77 2.07 15.29 -38.03
C GLY A 77 3.20 15.80 -38.94
N ALA A 78 2.88 16.22 -40.16
CA ALA A 78 3.84 16.83 -41.08
C ALA A 78 4.37 18.17 -40.54
N GLU A 79 3.50 19.00 -39.97
CA GLU A 79 3.88 20.26 -39.36
C GLU A 79 4.79 20.05 -38.15
N VAL A 80 4.50 19.07 -37.29
CA VAL A 80 5.38 18.69 -36.17
C VAL A 80 6.77 18.30 -36.67
N ARG A 81 6.88 17.48 -37.74
CA ARG A 81 8.19 17.13 -38.32
C ARG A 81 8.94 18.36 -38.83
N ARG A 82 8.24 19.31 -39.45
CA ARG A 82 8.83 20.57 -39.93
C ARG A 82 9.37 21.40 -38.76
N LEU A 83 8.59 21.54 -37.70
CA LEU A 83 8.97 22.29 -36.49
C LEU A 83 10.19 21.66 -35.81
N LEU A 84 10.23 20.34 -35.68
CA LEU A 84 11.37 19.60 -35.12
C LEU A 84 12.63 19.79 -35.98
N ALA A 85 12.51 19.73 -37.30
CA ALA A 85 13.64 19.98 -38.22
C ALA A 85 14.19 21.41 -38.09
N ALA A 86 13.30 22.38 -37.81
CA ALA A 86 13.65 23.77 -37.53
C ALA A 86 14.12 24.00 -36.08
N LYS A 87 14.11 22.96 -35.21
CA LYS A 87 14.38 23.04 -33.77
C LYS A 87 13.48 24.04 -33.04
N GLU A 88 12.25 24.18 -33.50
CA GLU A 88 11.23 25.01 -32.87
C GLU A 88 10.56 24.25 -31.72
N SER A 89 10.15 24.98 -30.67
CA SER A 89 9.41 24.39 -29.55
C SER A 89 7.99 23.99 -29.97
N LEU A 90 7.53 22.87 -29.43
CA LEU A 90 6.15 22.40 -29.56
C LEU A 90 5.27 22.87 -28.40
N ALA A 91 5.83 23.51 -27.36
CA ALA A 91 5.13 23.88 -26.14
C ALA A 91 3.86 24.72 -26.40
N GLY A 92 2.79 24.39 -25.67
CA GLY A 92 1.50 25.08 -25.72
C GLY A 92 0.71 24.94 -27.01
N ARG A 93 1.18 24.13 -27.98
CA ARG A 93 0.48 23.93 -29.25
C ARG A 93 -0.71 22.98 -29.09
N ASP A 94 -1.72 23.21 -29.93
CA ASP A 94 -2.83 22.29 -30.11
C ASP A 94 -2.46 21.23 -31.16
N LEU A 95 -2.28 19.99 -30.68
CA LEU A 95 -1.97 18.81 -31.46
C LEU A 95 -3.00 17.70 -31.16
N ALA A 96 -4.20 18.07 -30.70
CA ALA A 96 -5.26 17.12 -30.41
C ALA A 96 -5.61 16.32 -31.68
N GLY A 97 -5.65 14.99 -31.56
CA GLY A 97 -5.92 14.07 -32.66
C GLY A 97 -4.82 13.98 -33.74
N ALA A 98 -3.64 14.60 -33.52
CA ALA A 98 -2.56 14.54 -34.49
C ALA A 98 -2.04 13.10 -34.67
N ASN A 99 -1.65 12.74 -35.89
CA ASN A 99 -0.93 11.51 -36.16
C ASN A 99 0.58 11.78 -36.01
N LEU A 100 1.12 11.38 -34.87
CA LEU A 100 2.52 11.47 -34.47
C LEU A 100 3.19 10.10 -34.37
N ALA A 101 2.57 9.06 -34.94
CA ALA A 101 3.05 7.69 -34.86
C ALA A 101 4.47 7.57 -35.41
N GLY A 102 5.35 6.92 -34.65
CA GLY A 102 6.75 6.70 -34.99
C GLY A 102 7.63 7.95 -35.12
N ILE A 103 7.13 9.15 -34.77
CA ILE A 103 7.94 10.38 -34.84
C ILE A 103 9.02 10.37 -33.75
N ALA A 104 10.21 10.86 -34.09
CA ALA A 104 11.28 11.12 -33.13
C ALA A 104 11.06 12.50 -32.46
N LEU A 105 10.65 12.47 -31.19
CA LEU A 105 10.41 13.59 -30.30
C LEU A 105 11.45 13.62 -29.15
N VAL A 106 12.65 13.09 -29.39
CA VAL A 106 13.72 12.98 -28.39
C VAL A 106 14.07 14.35 -27.84
N GLY A 107 13.92 14.53 -26.53
CA GLY A 107 14.19 15.80 -25.84
C GLY A 107 13.25 16.94 -26.25
N ALA A 108 12.15 16.67 -26.95
CA ALA A 108 11.24 17.70 -27.41
C ALA A 108 10.57 18.45 -26.24
N ASP A 109 10.39 19.75 -26.40
CA ASP A 109 9.64 20.58 -25.46
C ASP A 109 8.15 20.55 -25.84
N LEU A 110 7.39 19.72 -25.11
CA LEU A 110 5.95 19.49 -25.24
C LEU A 110 5.20 20.03 -23.99
N ARG A 111 5.76 21.02 -23.31
CA ARG A 111 5.11 21.58 -22.11
C ARG A 111 3.76 22.19 -22.47
N GLY A 112 2.72 21.81 -21.75
CA GLY A 112 1.38 22.36 -21.93
C GLY A 112 0.75 22.09 -23.31
N THR A 113 1.29 21.17 -24.13
CA THR A 113 0.65 20.81 -25.40
C THR A 113 -0.66 20.07 -25.17
N LEU A 114 -1.63 20.33 -26.04
CA LEU A 114 -2.86 19.56 -26.14
C LEU A 114 -2.61 18.38 -27.07
N LEU A 115 -2.64 17.16 -26.54
CA LEU A 115 -2.37 15.90 -27.24
C LEU A 115 -3.54 14.92 -27.07
N GLU A 116 -4.73 15.42 -26.75
CA GLU A 116 -5.93 14.61 -26.58
C GLU A 116 -6.16 13.76 -27.83
N ARG A 117 -6.29 12.44 -27.64
CA ARG A 117 -6.48 11.46 -28.73
C ARG A 117 -5.39 11.48 -29.82
N ALA A 118 -4.23 12.10 -29.59
CA ALA A 118 -3.12 12.03 -30.52
C ALA A 118 -2.60 10.59 -30.61
N ASP A 119 -2.25 10.15 -31.81
CA ASP A 119 -1.58 8.88 -32.04
C ASP A 119 -0.06 9.08 -31.94
N LEU A 120 0.53 8.64 -30.84
CA LEU A 120 1.96 8.64 -30.55
C LEU A 120 2.50 7.19 -30.53
N SER A 121 1.79 6.25 -31.14
CA SER A 121 2.18 4.85 -31.14
C SER A 121 3.57 4.66 -31.76
N GLY A 122 4.44 3.94 -31.06
CA GLY A 122 5.83 3.73 -31.45
C GLY A 122 6.71 4.99 -31.55
N ALA A 123 6.23 6.16 -31.13
CA ALA A 123 7.02 7.39 -31.13
C ALA A 123 8.17 7.32 -30.10
N ASP A 124 9.24 8.08 -30.34
CA ASP A 124 10.36 8.20 -29.41
C ASP A 124 10.34 9.57 -28.72
N LEU A 125 9.83 9.62 -27.50
CA LEU A 125 9.78 10.76 -26.61
C LEU A 125 10.86 10.69 -25.51
N SER A 126 11.96 9.98 -25.73
CA SER A 126 13.02 9.86 -24.71
C SER A 126 13.51 11.24 -24.26
N GLY A 127 13.47 11.50 -22.95
CA GLY A 127 13.86 12.78 -22.35
C GLY A 127 12.97 13.97 -22.72
N ALA A 128 11.82 13.76 -23.36
CA ALA A 128 10.90 14.85 -23.70
C ALA A 128 10.30 15.48 -22.44
N ASN A 129 9.98 16.77 -22.53
CA ASN A 129 9.30 17.50 -21.45
C ASN A 129 7.82 17.66 -21.77
N LEU A 130 6.99 16.85 -21.11
CA LEU A 130 5.52 16.81 -21.20
C LEU A 130 4.85 17.48 -19.99
N ALA A 131 5.56 18.32 -19.24
CA ALA A 131 4.99 18.94 -18.05
C ALA A 131 3.74 19.78 -18.41
N GLY A 132 2.63 19.50 -17.72
CA GLY A 132 1.32 20.12 -17.95
C GLY A 132 0.66 19.74 -19.28
N ALA A 133 1.20 18.79 -20.05
CA ALA A 133 0.57 18.35 -21.29
C ALA A 133 -0.77 17.63 -21.02
N VAL A 134 -1.73 17.80 -21.93
CA VAL A 134 -3.03 17.13 -21.85
C VAL A 134 -2.99 15.88 -22.73
N LEU A 135 -2.86 14.71 -22.10
CA LEU A 135 -2.67 13.41 -22.77
C LEU A 135 -3.95 12.57 -22.78
N THR A 136 -5.11 13.21 -22.61
CA THR A 136 -6.37 12.48 -22.40
C THR A 136 -6.72 11.63 -23.62
N GLY A 137 -6.72 10.32 -23.45
CA GLY A 137 -7.00 9.38 -24.54
C GLY A 137 -5.92 9.28 -25.62
N ALA A 138 -4.73 9.85 -25.41
CA ALA A 138 -3.60 9.71 -26.34
C ALA A 138 -3.12 8.26 -26.40
N ASP A 139 -2.65 7.82 -27.57
CA ASP A 139 -2.10 6.48 -27.78
C ASP A 139 -0.57 6.52 -27.80
N PHE A 140 0.06 6.03 -26.74
CA PHE A 140 1.50 5.80 -26.58
C PHE A 140 1.87 4.31 -26.68
N SER A 141 1.03 3.47 -27.29
CA SER A 141 1.31 2.04 -27.39
C SER A 141 2.67 1.80 -28.04
N ASN A 142 3.51 1.00 -27.36
CA ASN A 142 4.89 0.71 -27.75
C ASN A 142 5.80 1.95 -27.96
N ALA A 143 5.40 3.13 -27.48
CA ALA A 143 6.24 4.33 -27.52
C ALA A 143 7.38 4.22 -26.50
N ARG A 144 8.45 5.00 -26.71
CA ARG A 144 9.56 5.13 -25.76
C ARG A 144 9.54 6.52 -25.13
N LEU A 145 9.34 6.59 -23.83
CA LEU A 145 9.28 7.81 -23.02
C LEU A 145 10.38 7.81 -21.94
N ASP A 146 11.47 7.08 -22.16
CA ASP A 146 12.52 6.91 -21.16
C ASP A 146 13.09 8.27 -20.72
N GLY A 147 13.09 8.52 -19.42
CA GLY A 147 13.56 9.79 -18.83
C GLY A 147 12.67 11.00 -19.10
N ALA A 148 11.46 10.83 -19.67
CA ALA A 148 10.56 11.95 -19.91
C ALA A 148 10.04 12.58 -18.61
N HIS A 149 9.71 13.87 -18.66
CA HIS A 149 9.13 14.62 -17.54
C HIS A 149 7.65 14.85 -17.79
N LEU A 150 6.79 14.41 -16.87
CA LEU A 150 5.33 14.44 -16.99
C LEU A 150 4.64 15.24 -15.88
N ASP A 151 5.36 16.05 -15.10
CA ASP A 151 4.76 16.82 -14.00
C ASP A 151 3.44 17.51 -14.39
N ASP A 152 2.38 17.28 -13.61
CA ASP A 152 1.03 17.81 -13.85
C ASP A 152 0.37 17.40 -15.19
N ALA A 153 0.89 16.39 -15.90
CA ALA A 153 0.28 15.91 -17.14
C ALA A 153 -1.06 15.20 -16.89
N GLY A 154 -2.02 15.46 -17.78
CA GLY A 154 -3.35 14.87 -17.75
C GLY A 154 -3.38 13.51 -18.43
N CYS A 155 -3.19 12.43 -17.67
CA CYS A 155 -3.00 11.06 -18.17
C CYS A 155 -4.27 10.21 -18.26
N ASN A 156 -5.45 10.83 -18.23
CA ASN A 156 -6.72 10.12 -18.17
C ASN A 156 -6.97 9.33 -19.46
N ARG A 157 -7.35 8.06 -19.34
CA ARG A 157 -7.66 7.16 -20.47
C ARG A 157 -6.54 7.01 -21.50
N LEU A 158 -5.31 7.41 -21.20
CA LEU A 158 -4.19 7.20 -22.11
C LEU A 158 -3.98 5.70 -22.36
N ASN A 159 -3.44 5.36 -23.51
CA ASN A 159 -3.03 4.01 -23.84
C ASN A 159 -1.51 3.95 -23.96
N ALA A 160 -0.81 3.47 -22.93
CA ALA A 160 0.64 3.25 -22.94
C ALA A 160 0.98 1.75 -22.84
N ARG A 161 0.13 0.89 -23.42
CA ARG A 161 0.38 -0.56 -23.42
C ARG A 161 1.72 -0.88 -24.06
N GLY A 162 2.55 -1.65 -23.35
CA GLY A 162 3.88 -2.04 -23.81
C GLY A 162 4.88 -0.88 -24.01
N ALA A 163 4.53 0.34 -23.57
CA ALA A 163 5.43 1.49 -23.69
C ALA A 163 6.62 1.35 -22.74
N SER A 164 7.76 1.89 -23.14
CA SER A 164 8.91 2.07 -22.24
C SER A 164 8.77 3.43 -21.56
N LEU A 165 8.66 3.43 -20.23
CA LEU A 165 8.48 4.59 -19.36
C LEU A 165 9.60 4.59 -18.29
N LYS A 166 10.80 4.15 -18.65
CA LYS A 166 11.89 3.97 -17.69
C LYS A 166 12.35 5.31 -17.15
N ASN A 167 12.56 5.39 -15.85
CA ASN A 167 13.10 6.59 -15.19
C ASN A 167 12.31 7.88 -15.51
N ILE A 168 11.03 7.77 -15.88
CA ILE A 168 10.20 8.96 -16.03
C ILE A 168 10.09 9.70 -14.69
N GLN A 169 9.92 11.01 -14.77
CA GLN A 169 9.64 11.85 -13.61
C GLN A 169 8.24 12.42 -13.77
N GLY A 170 7.39 12.23 -12.78
CA GLY A 170 6.05 12.81 -12.77
C GLY A 170 5.57 13.07 -11.37
N ALA A 171 5.13 14.30 -11.12
CA ALA A 171 4.41 14.68 -9.92
C ALA A 171 2.95 14.98 -10.24
N ARG A 172 2.04 14.55 -9.36
CA ARG A 172 0.59 14.85 -9.40
C ARG A 172 -0.11 14.40 -10.69
N LEU A 173 0.31 13.25 -11.22
CA LEU A 173 -0.33 12.65 -12.39
C LEU A 173 -1.73 12.14 -12.05
N LEU A 174 -2.69 12.39 -12.93
CA LEU A 174 -4.02 11.80 -12.88
C LEU A 174 -4.17 10.77 -14.01
N ALA A 175 -4.16 9.49 -13.65
CA ALA A 175 -4.22 8.35 -14.57
C ALA A 175 -5.54 7.58 -14.40
N ILE A 176 -6.67 8.27 -14.58
CA ILE A 176 -7.99 7.64 -14.46
C ILE A 176 -8.27 6.80 -15.70
N LYS A 177 -8.50 5.49 -15.53
CA LYS A 177 -8.77 4.53 -16.61
C LYS A 177 -7.66 4.46 -17.66
N ALA A 178 -6.43 4.80 -17.27
CA ALA A 178 -5.26 4.66 -18.14
C ALA A 178 -4.93 3.18 -18.36
N CYS A 179 -4.47 2.84 -19.55
CA CYS A 179 -3.91 1.53 -19.88
C CYS A 179 -2.39 1.60 -19.83
N LEU A 180 -1.79 0.93 -18.87
CA LEU A 180 -0.34 0.77 -18.64
C LEU A 180 0.05 -0.71 -18.64
N ALA A 181 -0.80 -1.58 -19.20
CA ALA A 181 -0.56 -3.01 -19.26
C ALA A 181 0.77 -3.30 -19.98
N GLU A 182 1.60 -4.16 -19.41
CA GLU A 182 2.92 -4.54 -19.92
C GLU A 182 3.90 -3.36 -20.12
N ALA A 183 3.58 -2.17 -19.63
CA ALA A 183 4.47 -1.03 -19.71
C ALA A 183 5.67 -1.17 -18.75
N ASP A 184 6.81 -0.61 -19.14
CA ASP A 184 8.04 -0.65 -18.36
C ASP A 184 8.28 0.68 -17.66
N LEU A 185 7.83 0.80 -16.41
CA LEU A 185 8.05 1.93 -15.51
C LEU A 185 9.25 1.72 -14.57
N THR A 186 10.25 0.92 -14.98
CA THR A 186 11.43 0.67 -14.13
C THR A 186 12.11 1.97 -13.74
N GLY A 187 12.33 2.17 -12.44
CA GLY A 187 12.96 3.37 -11.90
C GLY A 187 12.14 4.66 -12.03
N ALA A 188 10.88 4.59 -12.46
CA ALA A 188 10.00 5.75 -12.55
C ALA A 188 9.81 6.41 -11.18
N ARG A 189 9.72 7.75 -11.15
CA ARG A 189 9.43 8.54 -9.95
C ARG A 189 8.08 9.20 -10.13
N LEU A 190 7.08 8.71 -9.40
CA LEU A 190 5.67 9.05 -9.55
C LEU A 190 5.13 9.63 -8.23
N GLU A 191 5.50 10.87 -7.92
CA GLU A 191 5.06 11.55 -6.69
C GLU A 191 3.58 11.88 -6.76
N LYS A 192 2.81 11.46 -5.75
CA LYS A 192 1.37 11.77 -5.62
C LYS A 192 0.58 11.39 -6.87
N LEU A 193 0.95 10.28 -7.50
CA LEU A 193 0.17 9.68 -8.58
C LEU A 193 -1.22 9.32 -8.06
N VAL A 194 -2.25 9.64 -8.84
CA VAL A 194 -3.61 9.14 -8.62
C VAL A 194 -3.98 8.29 -9.82
N ALA A 195 -4.00 6.99 -9.63
CA ALA A 195 -4.44 6.02 -10.61
C ALA A 195 -5.74 5.39 -10.12
N HIS A 196 -6.83 5.66 -10.84
CA HIS A 196 -8.15 5.13 -10.53
C HIS A 196 -8.63 4.25 -11.69
N GLN A 197 -8.93 2.99 -11.43
CA GLN A 197 -9.34 2.02 -12.45
C GLN A 197 -8.33 1.88 -13.60
N ALA A 198 -7.06 2.11 -13.32
CA ALA A 198 -5.98 1.94 -14.29
C ALA A 198 -5.63 0.46 -14.47
N ASP A 199 -5.27 0.08 -15.70
CA ASP A 199 -4.76 -1.25 -16.03
C ASP A 199 -3.24 -1.26 -15.96
N LEU A 200 -2.70 -1.99 -14.99
CA LEU A 200 -1.28 -2.20 -14.72
C LEU A 200 -0.90 -3.69 -14.87
N ARG A 201 -1.73 -4.51 -15.53
CA ARG A 201 -1.47 -5.95 -15.64
C ARG A 201 -0.14 -6.21 -16.33
N GLY A 202 0.71 -7.00 -15.68
CA GLY A 202 2.07 -7.30 -16.16
C GLY A 202 3.01 -6.09 -16.27
N ALA A 203 2.63 -4.90 -15.79
CA ALA A 203 3.49 -3.73 -15.81
C ALA A 203 4.73 -3.95 -14.92
N CYS A 204 5.86 -3.35 -15.32
CA CYS A 204 7.10 -3.41 -14.57
C CYS A 204 7.36 -2.09 -13.85
N LEU A 205 7.27 -2.09 -12.52
CA LEU A 205 7.57 -0.97 -11.63
C LEU A 205 8.77 -1.29 -10.73
N ASP A 206 9.69 -2.12 -11.23
CA ASP A 206 10.92 -2.46 -10.51
C ASP A 206 11.71 -1.18 -10.19
N ALA A 207 12.16 -1.06 -8.95
CA ALA A 207 12.87 0.11 -8.41
C ALA A 207 12.13 1.46 -8.55
N ALA A 208 10.83 1.47 -8.88
CA ALA A 208 10.06 2.70 -8.97
C ALA A 208 9.84 3.33 -7.59
N GLU A 209 9.71 4.66 -7.56
CA GLU A 209 9.43 5.44 -6.36
C GLU A 209 8.04 6.08 -6.47
N LEU A 210 7.13 5.74 -5.56
CA LEU A 210 5.75 6.21 -5.60
C LEU A 210 5.32 6.85 -4.26
N PRO A 211 5.96 7.95 -3.83
CA PRO A 211 5.61 8.61 -2.58
C PRO A 211 4.21 9.25 -2.67
N GLY A 212 3.33 8.88 -1.74
CA GLY A 212 1.97 9.40 -1.63
C GLY A 212 1.03 8.96 -2.77
N ALA A 213 1.34 7.87 -3.48
CA ALA A 213 0.50 7.41 -4.58
C ALA A 213 -0.82 6.80 -4.09
N LEU A 214 -1.89 7.08 -4.82
CA LEU A 214 -3.22 6.51 -4.64
C LEU A 214 -3.52 5.58 -5.82
N LEU A 215 -3.56 4.29 -5.55
CA LEU A 215 -3.83 3.20 -6.48
C LEU A 215 -5.19 2.60 -6.13
N LEU A 216 -6.23 3.15 -6.77
CA LEU A 216 -7.62 2.90 -6.43
C LEU A 216 -8.26 2.02 -7.51
N GLU A 217 -8.77 0.85 -7.13
CA GLU A 217 -9.43 -0.10 -8.03
C GLU A 217 -8.57 -0.46 -9.26
N VAL A 218 -7.25 -0.49 -9.09
CA VAL A 218 -6.33 -0.79 -10.19
C VAL A 218 -6.28 -2.28 -10.48
N GLN A 219 -6.17 -2.63 -11.77
CA GLN A 219 -5.94 -4.00 -12.23
C GLN A 219 -4.43 -4.21 -12.36
N ALA A 220 -3.77 -4.79 -11.36
CA ALA A 220 -2.32 -4.92 -11.31
C ALA A 220 -1.86 -6.38 -11.16
N ALA A 221 -2.67 -7.34 -11.62
CA ALA A 221 -2.33 -8.75 -11.59
C ALA A 221 -1.02 -9.02 -12.36
N GLY A 222 -0.12 -9.82 -11.75
CA GLY A 222 1.19 -10.17 -12.32
C GLY A 222 2.15 -9.00 -12.52
N SER A 223 1.85 -7.80 -12.01
CA SER A 223 2.76 -6.65 -12.06
C SER A 223 4.00 -6.87 -11.19
N ARG A 224 5.11 -6.22 -11.54
CA ARG A 224 6.38 -6.32 -10.81
C ARG A 224 6.70 -5.00 -10.11
N TRP A 225 7.17 -5.09 -8.88
CA TRP A 225 7.46 -3.98 -7.97
C TRP A 225 8.77 -4.25 -7.21
N ARG A 226 9.70 -4.99 -7.83
CA ARG A 226 10.88 -5.48 -7.12
C ARG A 226 11.77 -4.32 -6.71
N GLY A 227 12.09 -4.24 -5.42
CA GLY A 227 12.87 -3.12 -4.89
C GLY A 227 12.19 -1.76 -5.00
N ALA A 228 10.89 -1.70 -5.34
CA ALA A 228 10.14 -0.44 -5.38
C ALA A 228 10.12 0.22 -4.00
N LYS A 229 10.06 1.55 -3.99
CA LYS A 229 9.99 2.37 -2.77
C LYS A 229 8.63 3.04 -2.68
N LEU A 230 7.87 2.67 -1.65
CA LEU A 230 6.52 3.15 -1.40
C LEU A 230 6.51 3.86 -0.04
N ASP A 231 6.23 5.16 -0.02
CA ASP A 231 5.98 5.92 1.22
C ASP A 231 4.56 6.46 1.16
N LYS A 232 3.74 6.13 2.16
CA LYS A 232 2.35 6.61 2.27
C LYS A 232 1.50 6.31 1.03
N ALA A 233 1.81 5.22 0.33
CA ALA A 233 1.01 4.76 -0.79
C ALA A 233 -0.26 4.06 -0.29
N VAL A 234 -1.36 4.25 -0.99
CA VAL A 234 -2.65 3.61 -0.70
C VAL A 234 -3.07 2.75 -1.88
N PHE A 235 -3.31 1.47 -1.62
CA PHE A 235 -3.89 0.50 -2.52
C PHE A 235 -5.29 0.18 -2.01
N TYR A 236 -6.32 0.72 -2.67
CA TYR A 236 -7.71 0.47 -2.30
C TYR A 236 -8.37 -0.41 -3.35
N LYS A 237 -8.90 -1.57 -2.96
CA LYS A 237 -9.51 -2.54 -3.89
C LYS A 237 -8.63 -2.88 -5.10
N ALA A 238 -7.31 -2.85 -4.91
CA ALA A 238 -6.36 -3.16 -5.96
C ALA A 238 -6.32 -4.67 -6.21
N GLU A 239 -6.36 -5.08 -7.47
CA GLU A 239 -6.16 -6.46 -7.90
C GLU A 239 -4.65 -6.71 -8.06
N LEU A 240 -4.05 -7.41 -7.10
CA LEU A 240 -2.61 -7.65 -6.98
C LEU A 240 -2.28 -9.15 -7.05
N ALA A 241 -3.17 -9.96 -7.62
CA ALA A 241 -2.96 -11.39 -7.74
C ALA A 241 -1.63 -11.68 -8.44
N ALA A 242 -0.78 -12.50 -7.82
CA ALA A 242 0.57 -12.82 -8.29
C ALA A 242 1.51 -11.62 -8.55
N ALA A 243 1.20 -10.43 -8.01
CA ALA A 243 2.12 -9.28 -8.08
C ALA A 243 3.40 -9.54 -7.26
N ASP A 244 4.52 -8.99 -7.72
CA ASP A 244 5.85 -9.27 -7.15
C ASP A 244 6.48 -8.02 -6.50
N PHE A 245 6.36 -7.91 -5.18
CA PHE A 245 6.95 -6.91 -4.30
C PHE A 245 8.26 -7.37 -3.65
N SER A 246 8.97 -8.36 -4.22
CA SER A 246 10.20 -8.89 -3.62
C SER A 246 11.24 -7.78 -3.42
N GLY A 247 11.79 -7.69 -2.20
CA GLY A 247 12.77 -6.66 -1.83
C GLY A 247 12.25 -5.22 -1.79
N ALA A 248 10.95 -4.98 -2.02
CA ALA A 248 10.37 -3.65 -1.95
C ALA A 248 10.50 -3.04 -0.53
N THR A 249 10.56 -1.72 -0.46
CA THR A 249 10.55 -0.96 0.81
C THR A 249 9.26 -0.19 0.91
N LEU A 250 8.49 -0.44 1.96
CA LEU A 250 7.20 0.18 2.22
C LEU A 250 7.20 0.85 3.58
N GLN A 251 6.77 2.11 3.61
CA GLN A 251 6.62 2.88 4.84
C GLN A 251 5.24 3.52 4.88
N SER A 252 4.53 3.35 5.98
CA SER A 252 3.21 3.96 6.20
C SER A 252 2.18 3.69 5.08
N CYS A 253 2.31 2.55 4.40
CA CYS A 253 1.44 2.19 3.28
C CYS A 253 0.15 1.50 3.76
N VAL A 254 -0.92 1.65 2.99
CA VAL A 254 -2.21 1.02 3.29
C VAL A 254 -2.66 0.18 2.09
N PHE A 255 -3.02 -1.06 2.35
CA PHE A 255 -3.65 -2.00 1.42
C PHE A 255 -5.02 -2.37 1.99
N ALA A 256 -6.06 -1.69 1.52
CA ALA A 256 -7.42 -1.88 1.98
C ALA A 256 -8.24 -2.62 0.93
N GLU A 257 -8.86 -3.74 1.32
CA GLU A 257 -9.63 -4.63 0.43
C GLU A 257 -8.82 -5.10 -0.79
N ALA A 258 -7.48 -5.16 -0.67
CA ALA A 258 -6.60 -5.55 -1.76
C ALA A 258 -6.64 -7.06 -1.98
N GLN A 259 -6.70 -7.48 -3.24
CA GLN A 259 -6.70 -8.89 -3.64
C GLN A 259 -5.28 -9.30 -4.03
N ALA A 260 -4.49 -9.76 -3.07
CA ALA A 260 -3.07 -10.07 -3.22
C ALA A 260 -2.78 -11.58 -3.13
N ALA A 261 -3.73 -12.43 -3.54
CA ALA A 261 -3.53 -13.87 -3.55
C ALA A 261 -2.31 -14.26 -4.40
N ALA A 262 -1.49 -15.21 -3.90
CA ALA A 262 -0.25 -15.69 -4.53
C ALA A 262 0.78 -14.60 -4.86
N SER A 263 0.65 -13.39 -4.30
CA SER A 263 1.63 -12.32 -4.45
C SER A 263 2.95 -12.65 -3.75
N ARG A 264 4.05 -12.03 -4.18
CA ARG A 264 5.39 -12.26 -3.63
C ARG A 264 5.89 -11.01 -2.92
N TRP A 265 6.41 -11.20 -1.72
CA TRP A 265 6.89 -10.16 -0.81
C TRP A 265 8.24 -10.58 -0.20
N ARG A 266 8.93 -11.52 -0.84
CA ARG A 266 10.15 -12.10 -0.28
C ARG A 266 11.18 -11.02 0.00
N GLY A 267 11.68 -10.98 1.24
CA GLY A 267 12.67 -9.98 1.66
C GLY A 267 12.17 -8.53 1.63
N ALA A 268 10.87 -8.28 1.46
CA ALA A 268 10.30 -6.95 1.52
C ALA A 268 10.48 -6.35 2.93
N ARG A 269 10.74 -5.04 2.99
CA ARG A 269 10.89 -4.28 4.24
C ARG A 269 9.68 -3.38 4.41
N MET A 270 8.94 -3.57 5.50
CA MET A 270 7.69 -2.88 5.77
C MET A 270 7.74 -2.22 7.15
N GLU A 271 7.40 -0.94 7.22
CA GLU A 271 7.23 -0.24 8.49
C GLU A 271 5.86 0.46 8.52
N LYS A 272 5.10 0.24 9.60
CA LYS A 272 3.81 0.91 9.83
C LYS A 272 2.82 0.72 8.66
N CYS A 273 2.85 -0.44 8.02
CA CYS A 273 1.97 -0.75 6.89
C CYS A 273 0.74 -1.53 7.36
N PHE A 274 -0.43 -1.23 6.78
CA PHE A 274 -1.70 -1.84 7.19
C PHE A 274 -2.37 -2.54 6.02
N PHE A 275 -2.72 -3.80 6.23
CA PHE A 275 -3.38 -4.69 5.28
C PHE A 275 -4.77 -5.02 5.84
N ILE A 276 -5.77 -4.27 5.42
CA ILE A 276 -7.12 -4.28 6.00
C ILE A 276 -8.04 -5.04 5.05
N ALA A 277 -8.70 -6.10 5.56
CA ALA A 277 -9.62 -6.91 4.76
C ALA A 277 -9.04 -7.40 3.41
N GLY A 278 -7.71 -7.60 3.35
CA GLY A 278 -7.02 -8.05 2.15
C GLY A 278 -6.96 -9.58 2.07
N ASP A 279 -6.95 -10.09 0.85
CA ASP A 279 -6.70 -11.51 0.56
C ASP A 279 -5.23 -11.73 0.21
N PHE A 280 -4.52 -12.43 1.08
CA PHE A 280 -3.13 -12.84 0.94
C PHE A 280 -3.01 -14.38 0.93
N THR A 281 -4.07 -15.08 0.51
CA THR A 281 -4.04 -16.54 0.36
C THR A 281 -2.83 -16.95 -0.48
N ALA A 282 -2.03 -17.88 0.04
CA ALA A 282 -0.81 -18.39 -0.58
C ALA A 282 0.24 -17.32 -0.97
N ALA A 283 0.19 -16.13 -0.38
CA ALA A 283 1.21 -15.11 -0.59
C ALA A 283 2.58 -15.56 -0.01
N ASP A 284 3.66 -15.22 -0.71
CA ASP A 284 5.03 -15.49 -0.26
C ASP A 284 5.61 -14.29 0.47
N LEU A 285 5.50 -14.28 1.78
CA LEU A 285 6.08 -13.31 2.73
C LEU A 285 7.39 -13.83 3.35
N SER A 286 8.03 -14.85 2.76
CA SER A 286 9.26 -15.42 3.34
C SER A 286 10.37 -14.39 3.44
N GLU A 287 11.18 -14.47 4.50
CA GLU A 287 12.30 -13.56 4.76
C GLU A 287 11.90 -12.06 4.84
N ALA A 288 10.61 -11.74 4.85
CA ALA A 288 10.13 -10.37 4.97
C ALA A 288 10.49 -9.79 6.34
N GLN A 289 10.70 -8.48 6.40
CA GLN A 289 10.96 -7.74 7.62
C GLN A 289 9.85 -6.71 7.81
N ALA A 290 9.04 -6.89 8.85
CA ALA A 290 7.91 -6.02 9.14
C ALA A 290 8.00 -5.47 10.57
N THR A 291 7.79 -4.17 10.72
CA THR A 291 7.75 -3.51 12.03
C THR A 291 6.47 -2.68 12.15
N ALA A 292 5.71 -2.90 13.22
CA ALA A 292 4.46 -2.19 13.48
C ALA A 292 3.43 -2.27 12.32
N CYS A 293 3.43 -3.39 11.59
CA CYS A 293 2.49 -3.66 10.50
C CYS A 293 1.26 -4.43 10.97
N GLY A 294 0.11 -4.29 10.29
CA GLY A 294 -1.13 -4.97 10.67
C GLY A 294 -1.77 -5.77 9.54
N TRP A 295 -2.18 -7.00 9.83
CA TRP A 295 -2.99 -7.91 9.01
C TRP A 295 -4.29 -8.31 9.74
N ARG A 296 -4.89 -7.35 10.45
CA ARG A 296 -6.08 -7.60 11.27
C ARG A 296 -7.23 -8.16 10.42
N ASP A 297 -7.80 -9.27 10.88
CA ASP A 297 -8.90 -10.00 10.23
C ASP A 297 -8.61 -10.34 8.74
N GLY A 298 -7.32 -10.36 8.35
CA GLY A 298 -6.87 -10.67 6.99
C GLY A 298 -6.91 -12.16 6.67
N GLU A 299 -6.99 -12.49 5.39
CA GLU A 299 -6.91 -13.88 4.90
C GLU A 299 -5.48 -14.20 4.46
N LEU A 300 -4.82 -15.14 5.13
CA LEU A 300 -3.43 -15.57 4.88
C LEU A 300 -3.32 -17.11 4.82
N ARG A 301 -4.40 -17.83 4.49
CA ARG A 301 -4.37 -19.29 4.38
C ARG A 301 -3.26 -19.74 3.42
N GLY A 302 -2.41 -20.65 3.89
CA GLY A 302 -1.29 -21.17 3.12
C GLY A 302 -0.20 -20.16 2.79
N ALA A 303 -0.24 -18.95 3.36
CA ALA A 303 0.82 -17.97 3.15
C ALA A 303 2.15 -18.47 3.71
N ASN A 304 3.25 -18.12 3.05
CA ASN A 304 4.59 -18.47 3.47
C ASN A 304 5.25 -17.29 4.18
N LEU A 305 5.46 -17.38 5.49
CA LEU A 305 6.14 -16.39 6.33
C LEU A 305 7.51 -16.90 6.82
N ALA A 306 8.02 -18.01 6.25
CA ALA A 306 9.22 -18.69 6.73
C ALA A 306 10.44 -17.76 6.79
N GLY A 307 11.20 -17.83 7.88
CA GLY A 307 12.39 -17.02 8.12
C GLY A 307 12.14 -15.50 8.22
N GLY A 308 10.89 -15.06 8.16
CA GLY A 308 10.53 -13.64 8.27
C GLY A 308 10.72 -13.12 9.70
N ARG A 309 10.89 -11.80 9.81
CA ARG A 309 10.99 -11.08 11.09
C ARG A 309 9.88 -10.05 11.18
N TYR A 310 8.98 -10.26 12.12
CA TYR A 310 7.83 -9.41 12.38
C TYR A 310 7.96 -8.91 13.82
N THR A 311 8.02 -7.59 13.98
CA THR A 311 8.20 -6.94 15.28
C THR A 311 7.03 -6.02 15.54
N GLN A 312 6.33 -6.22 16.66
CA GLN A 312 5.17 -5.38 17.03
C GLN A 312 4.06 -5.38 15.96
N CYS A 313 3.93 -6.47 15.20
CA CYS A 313 2.90 -6.60 14.19
C CYS A 313 1.56 -7.06 14.78
N ASP A 314 0.47 -6.67 14.15
CA ASP A 314 -0.89 -7.03 14.57
C ASP A 314 -1.52 -8.03 13.59
N PHE A 315 -1.66 -9.27 14.03
CA PHE A 315 -2.35 -10.37 13.35
C PHE A 315 -3.67 -10.73 14.05
N THR A 316 -4.27 -9.81 14.82
CA THR A 316 -5.54 -10.07 15.52
C THR A 316 -6.60 -10.57 14.54
N GLY A 317 -7.21 -11.73 14.83
CA GLY A 317 -8.24 -12.33 13.99
C GLY A 317 -7.78 -12.84 12.63
N ALA A 318 -6.49 -12.74 12.29
CA ALA A 318 -5.97 -13.15 11.00
C ALA A 318 -6.13 -14.66 10.77
N ARG A 319 -6.44 -15.05 9.54
CA ARG A 319 -6.59 -16.46 9.12
C ARG A 319 -5.30 -16.98 8.51
N LEU A 320 -4.51 -17.69 9.29
CA LEU A 320 -3.22 -18.29 8.93
C LEU A 320 -3.30 -19.82 8.84
N HIS A 321 -4.47 -20.38 8.50
CA HIS A 321 -4.65 -21.82 8.34
C HIS A 321 -3.59 -22.38 7.38
N ARG A 322 -2.86 -23.42 7.81
CA ARG A 322 -1.79 -24.05 7.02
C ARG A 322 -0.70 -23.09 6.52
N ALA A 323 -0.53 -21.94 7.16
CA ALA A 323 0.57 -21.04 6.85
C ALA A 323 1.92 -21.69 7.21
N ILE A 324 2.98 -21.29 6.49
CA ILE A 324 4.35 -21.73 6.75
C ILE A 324 5.04 -20.65 7.57
N LEU A 325 5.40 -20.97 8.81
CA LEU A 325 5.98 -20.07 9.80
C LEU A 325 7.35 -20.57 10.27
N SER A 326 7.95 -21.53 9.56
CA SER A 326 9.20 -22.16 9.96
C SER A 326 10.31 -21.12 10.14
N ASN A 327 10.94 -21.13 11.30
CA ASN A 327 11.98 -20.17 11.70
C ASN A 327 11.56 -18.68 11.61
N ALA A 328 10.25 -18.39 11.59
CA ALA A 328 9.77 -17.02 11.63
C ALA A 328 9.89 -16.46 13.05
N HIS A 329 10.19 -15.16 13.15
CA HIS A 329 10.25 -14.43 14.41
C HIS A 329 9.06 -13.48 14.49
N LEU A 330 8.15 -13.73 15.44
CA LEU A 330 6.97 -12.92 15.72
C LEU A 330 7.15 -12.22 17.07
N THR A 331 8.13 -11.33 17.13
CA THR A 331 8.52 -10.64 18.37
C THR A 331 7.51 -9.56 18.75
N ALA A 332 7.01 -9.61 19.99
CA ALA A 332 6.03 -8.65 20.51
C ALA A 332 4.79 -8.48 19.60
N CYS A 333 4.47 -9.49 18.79
CA CYS A 333 3.34 -9.46 17.87
C CYS A 333 2.04 -9.77 18.60
N ILE A 334 0.93 -9.20 18.10
CA ILE A 334 -0.42 -9.45 18.60
C ILE A 334 -1.04 -10.52 17.70
N LEU A 335 -1.40 -11.66 18.27
CA LEU A 335 -1.99 -12.82 17.59
C LEU A 335 -3.36 -13.17 18.21
N GLN A 336 -4.00 -12.20 18.87
CA GLN A 336 -5.22 -12.45 19.62
C GLN A 336 -6.33 -12.98 18.70
N ARG A 337 -6.97 -14.09 19.07
CA ARG A 337 -8.03 -14.73 18.28
C ARG A 337 -7.63 -15.06 16.83
N SER A 338 -6.33 -15.18 16.56
CA SER A 338 -5.84 -15.59 15.24
C SER A 338 -5.97 -17.10 15.06
N HIS A 339 -6.06 -17.50 13.79
CA HIS A 339 -6.38 -18.86 13.37
C HIS A 339 -5.16 -19.48 12.68
N LEU A 340 -4.39 -20.30 13.39
CA LEU A 340 -3.14 -20.92 12.90
C LEU A 340 -3.24 -22.46 12.77
N GLU A 341 -4.45 -22.97 12.56
CA GLU A 341 -4.74 -24.39 12.48
C GLU A 341 -3.93 -25.06 11.36
N GLY A 342 -3.22 -26.13 11.70
CA GLY A 342 -2.39 -26.89 10.77
C GLY A 342 -1.18 -26.14 10.21
N CYS A 343 -0.75 -25.03 10.83
CA CYS A 343 0.42 -24.30 10.38
C CYS A 343 1.72 -25.09 10.59
N VAL A 344 2.74 -24.77 9.78
CA VAL A 344 4.08 -25.37 9.90
C VAL A 344 5.01 -24.34 10.52
N GLY A 345 5.18 -24.39 11.83
CA GLY A 345 5.94 -23.45 12.66
C GLY A 345 7.15 -24.07 13.36
N ASP A 346 7.84 -25.04 12.75
CA ASP A 346 9.11 -25.57 13.26
C ASP A 346 10.13 -24.43 13.48
N GLY A 347 10.67 -24.30 14.70
CA GLY A 347 11.57 -23.21 15.08
C GLY A 347 10.93 -21.83 15.22
N LEU A 348 9.59 -21.71 15.20
CA LEU A 348 8.88 -20.43 15.35
C LEU A 348 9.22 -19.74 16.69
N ASP A 349 9.54 -18.45 16.64
CA ASP A 349 9.81 -17.64 17.83
C ASP A 349 8.67 -16.65 18.11
N LEU A 350 8.04 -16.82 19.27
CA LEU A 350 6.94 -16.00 19.78
C LEU A 350 7.38 -15.13 20.97
N PHE A 351 8.64 -14.71 21.02
CA PHE A 351 9.16 -13.85 22.08
C PHE A 351 8.26 -12.63 22.34
N GLN A 352 7.72 -12.52 23.56
CA GLN A 352 6.79 -11.45 23.98
C GLN A 352 5.48 -11.34 23.17
N ALA A 353 5.13 -12.35 22.38
CA ALA A 353 3.91 -12.33 21.58
C ALA A 353 2.65 -12.45 22.45
N GLN A 354 1.56 -11.79 22.03
CA GLN A 354 0.25 -11.87 22.66
C GLN A 354 -0.68 -12.78 21.85
N ALA A 355 -0.68 -14.08 22.12
CA ALA A 355 -1.45 -15.08 21.38
C ALA A 355 -2.69 -15.58 22.14
N ARG A 356 -3.31 -14.69 22.94
CA ARG A 356 -4.53 -15.01 23.71
C ARG A 356 -5.63 -15.50 22.78
N MET A 357 -6.27 -16.61 23.13
CA MET A 357 -7.36 -17.20 22.34
C MET A 357 -6.98 -17.52 20.88
N ALA A 358 -5.68 -17.62 20.55
CA ALA A 358 -5.25 -18.10 19.24
C ALA A 358 -5.45 -19.61 19.12
N ASP A 359 -5.64 -20.10 17.90
CA ASP A 359 -5.81 -21.53 17.63
C ASP A 359 -4.61 -22.10 16.87
N PHE A 360 -3.81 -22.92 17.54
CA PHE A 360 -2.70 -23.69 16.97
C PHE A 360 -3.05 -25.19 16.83
N SER A 361 -4.33 -25.53 16.70
CA SER A 361 -4.74 -26.93 16.56
C SER A 361 -4.07 -27.59 15.35
N ALA A 362 -3.55 -28.81 15.54
CA ALA A 362 -2.81 -29.58 14.53
C ALA A 362 -1.57 -28.87 13.94
N ALA A 363 -1.06 -27.82 14.57
CA ALA A 363 0.14 -27.13 14.12
C ALA A 363 1.40 -27.96 14.40
N ASP A 364 2.39 -27.88 13.51
CA ASP A 364 3.75 -28.36 13.76
C ASP A 364 4.57 -27.24 14.40
N LEU A 365 4.81 -27.33 15.71
CA LEU A 365 5.49 -26.32 16.52
C LEU A 365 6.75 -26.92 17.20
N ARG A 366 7.40 -27.89 16.54
CA ARG A 366 8.65 -28.45 17.00
C ARG A 366 9.70 -27.35 17.14
N GLU A 367 10.50 -27.42 18.20
CA GLU A 367 11.55 -26.44 18.52
C GLU A 367 11.07 -24.97 18.67
N ALA A 368 9.75 -24.71 18.71
CA ALA A 368 9.20 -23.36 18.86
C ALA A 368 9.54 -22.76 20.24
N ARG A 369 9.63 -21.43 20.30
CA ARG A 369 10.01 -20.66 21.50
C ARG A 369 8.88 -19.73 21.94
N PHE A 370 8.44 -19.87 23.19
CA PHE A 370 7.34 -19.10 23.77
C PHE A 370 7.78 -18.16 24.89
N MET A 371 9.03 -17.68 24.87
CA MET A 371 9.59 -16.88 25.95
C MET A 371 8.79 -15.58 26.14
N GLN A 372 8.24 -15.38 27.35
CA GLN A 372 7.40 -14.23 27.69
C GLN A 372 6.14 -14.07 26.81
N ALA A 373 5.70 -15.13 26.14
CA ALA A 373 4.46 -15.10 25.36
C ALA A 373 3.23 -15.17 26.29
N ASP A 374 2.19 -14.37 26.00
CA ASP A 374 0.87 -14.52 26.61
C ASP A 374 0.03 -15.50 25.80
N LEU A 375 -0.17 -16.70 26.37
CA LEU A 375 -0.90 -17.82 25.76
C LEU A 375 -2.22 -18.13 26.48
N ALA A 376 -2.83 -17.13 27.13
CA ALA A 376 -4.08 -17.35 27.84
C ALA A 376 -5.19 -17.83 26.89
N GLN A 377 -5.78 -18.98 27.19
CA GLN A 377 -6.85 -19.62 26.40
C GLN A 377 -6.44 -19.97 24.96
N THR A 378 -5.14 -20.09 24.67
CA THR A 378 -4.64 -20.57 23.38
C THR A 378 -4.92 -22.09 23.23
N CYS A 379 -5.39 -22.51 22.05
CA CYS A 379 -5.65 -23.91 21.75
C CYS A 379 -4.43 -24.56 21.09
N PHE A 380 -4.03 -25.75 21.57
CA PHE A 380 -2.91 -26.54 21.03
C PHE A 380 -3.32 -27.97 20.69
N ARG A 381 -4.62 -28.22 20.46
CA ARG A 381 -5.14 -29.58 20.28
C ARG A 381 -4.46 -30.28 19.11
N HIS A 382 -3.85 -31.44 19.35
CA HIS A 382 -3.11 -32.21 18.35
C HIS A 382 -1.87 -31.50 17.76
N ALA A 383 -1.39 -30.42 18.40
CA ALA A 383 -0.16 -29.76 17.97
C ALA A 383 1.08 -30.62 18.30
N GLN A 384 2.08 -30.60 17.42
CA GLN A 384 3.38 -31.21 17.67
C GLN A 384 4.27 -30.20 18.37
N LEU A 385 4.78 -30.52 19.56
CA LEU A 385 5.54 -29.60 20.41
C LEU A 385 6.90 -30.18 20.84
N ASP A 386 7.42 -31.16 20.09
CA ASP A 386 8.70 -31.79 20.43
C ASP A 386 9.79 -30.72 20.54
N ARG A 387 10.49 -30.70 21.67
CA ARG A 387 11.56 -29.74 21.99
C ARG A 387 11.15 -28.26 21.99
N ALA A 388 9.85 -27.96 22.01
CA ALA A 388 9.37 -26.60 22.25
C ALA A 388 9.82 -26.08 23.63
N ARG A 389 10.14 -24.79 23.73
CA ARG A 389 10.73 -24.16 24.92
C ARG A 389 9.84 -23.05 25.47
N HIS A 390 9.87 -22.89 26.79
CA HIS A 390 9.15 -21.85 27.52
C HIS A 390 7.62 -21.92 27.41
N LEU A 391 7.06 -23.11 27.18
CA LEU A 391 5.61 -23.34 27.28
C LEU A 391 5.14 -23.16 28.74
N PRO A 392 4.03 -22.44 28.99
CA PRO A 392 3.43 -22.34 30.32
C PRO A 392 2.97 -23.71 30.84
N ALA A 393 3.05 -23.89 32.16
CA ALA A 393 2.49 -25.08 32.80
C ALA A 393 0.96 -25.13 32.60
N GLY A 394 0.43 -26.29 32.19
CA GLY A 394 -1.02 -26.51 32.03
C GLY A 394 -1.55 -26.36 30.60
N VAL A 395 -0.70 -26.10 29.60
CA VAL A 395 -1.08 -26.22 28.19
C VAL A 395 -1.48 -27.67 27.90
N ARG A 396 -2.76 -27.89 27.52
CA ARG A 396 -3.27 -29.20 27.12
C ARG A 396 -3.07 -29.36 25.61
N THR A 397 -2.24 -30.34 25.25
CA THR A 397 -1.94 -30.75 23.87
C THR A 397 -2.97 -31.72 23.33
#